data_AF-A0A1I7UIL2-F1
#
_entry.id   AF-A0A1I7UIL2-F1
#
_cell.length_a   1.000
_cell.length_b   1.000
_cell.length_c   1.000
_cell.angle_alpha   90.00
_cell.angle_beta   90.00
_cell.angle_gamma   90.00
#
_symmetry.space_group_name_H-M   'P 1'
#
loop_
_entity.id
_entity.type
_entity.pdbx_description
1 polymer ?
#
loop_
_entity_poly.entity_id
_entity_poly.type
_entity_poly.pdbx_seq_one_letter_code
_entity_poly.pdbx_strand_id
1 'polypeptide(L)'
;MEGATFFYFHIGKISDYDRRILDEYVNQGDAEVKTLQEKYERPFYGWQLIEIQVEISPKAVFYVGFQDCHMRSKYHSKWTAFIDIDERIHTNEPDRTLIDILGHLDSQNIAEIQLAHLKVIKDGETPRKYIGKDQISRELFSRKYVNTSEPTFQASKAVIRPDKVGIMSIHYAVALEYGWKSVQLDSDQVAFRHYRDVLHRVSGNDWAENETMSENPLTNSFNRELTKRVTEKLEFVYRKVPVNCSTIPDDLYKSRAFPNPCEKMLETW
;
A
#
# COMPACT_ATOMS: atom_id res chain seq x y z
N MET A 1 6.30 -3.52 0.37
CA MET A 1 7.22 -2.42 0.73
C MET A 1 8.50 -3.01 1.27
N GLU A 2 9.62 -2.33 1.10
CA GLU A 2 10.88 -2.75 1.72
C GLU A 2 10.81 -2.53 3.24
N GLY A 3 11.11 -3.57 4.02
CA GLY A 3 11.21 -3.49 5.49
C GLY A 3 9.91 -3.35 6.30
N ALA A 4 8.74 -3.29 5.67
CA ALA A 4 7.45 -3.25 6.38
C ALA A 4 7.09 -4.62 6.96
N THR A 5 6.69 -4.65 8.23
CA THR A 5 6.32 -5.88 8.95
C THR A 5 4.85 -5.95 9.34
N PHE A 6 4.12 -4.84 9.26
CA PHE A 6 2.70 -4.77 9.63
C PHE A 6 1.99 -3.65 8.86
N PHE A 7 0.72 -3.86 8.55
CA PHE A 7 -0.11 -2.90 7.82
C PHE A 7 -1.38 -2.54 8.59
N TYR A 8 -1.74 -1.27 8.60
CA TYR A 8 -3.06 -0.81 9.01
C TYR A 8 -3.85 -0.43 7.76
N PHE A 9 -5.02 -1.03 7.58
CA PHE A 9 -5.91 -0.73 6.45
C PHE A 9 -7.25 -0.21 6.95
N HIS A 10 -7.73 0.86 6.31
CA HIS A 10 -9.08 1.36 6.48
C HIS A 10 -9.85 1.13 5.18
N ILE A 11 -11.02 0.52 5.28
CA ILE A 11 -11.81 0.13 4.11
C ILE A 11 -13.13 0.89 4.13
N GLY A 12 -13.33 1.75 3.14
CA GLY A 12 -14.65 2.28 2.80
C GLY A 12 -15.45 1.30 1.93
N LYS A 13 -14.87 0.87 0.81
CA LYS A 13 -15.47 -0.11 -0.11
C LYS A 13 -14.39 -1.01 -0.69
N ILE A 14 -14.65 -2.31 -0.75
CA ILE A 14 -13.75 -3.32 -1.32
C ILE A 14 -14.60 -4.39 -2.01
N SER A 15 -14.08 -4.99 -3.09
CA SER A 15 -14.73 -6.14 -3.73
C SER A 15 -14.45 -7.42 -2.95
N ASP A 16 -15.30 -8.44 -3.08
CA ASP A 16 -15.04 -9.76 -2.47
C ASP A 16 -13.71 -10.37 -2.95
N TYR A 17 -13.34 -10.05 -4.21
CA TYR A 17 -12.08 -10.50 -4.79
C TYR A 17 -10.89 -9.87 -4.06
N ASP A 18 -10.85 -8.54 -3.94
CA ASP A 18 -9.76 -7.83 -3.28
C ASP A 18 -9.75 -8.07 -1.77
N ARG A 19 -10.93 -8.30 -1.18
CA ARG A 19 -11.06 -8.62 0.23
C ARG A 19 -10.33 -9.93 0.59
N ARG A 20 -10.34 -10.90 -0.31
CA ARG A 20 -9.71 -12.21 -0.09
C ARG A 20 -8.20 -12.13 0.17
N ILE A 21 -7.47 -11.32 -0.61
CA ILE A 21 -6.02 -11.14 -0.37
C ILE A 21 -5.75 -10.39 0.92
N LEU A 22 -6.61 -9.42 1.26
CA LEU A 22 -6.46 -8.66 2.49
C LEU A 22 -6.74 -9.51 3.74
N ASP A 23 -7.79 -10.33 3.71
CA ASP A 23 -8.10 -11.27 4.80
C ASP A 23 -6.96 -12.28 4.99
N GLU A 24 -6.23 -12.66 3.94
CA GLU A 24 -5.03 -13.48 4.09
C GLU A 24 -3.94 -12.79 4.94
N TYR A 25 -3.68 -11.51 4.71
CA TYR A 25 -2.72 -10.76 5.55
C TYR A 25 -3.22 -10.62 6.99
N VAL A 26 -4.54 -10.43 7.19
CA VAL A 26 -5.13 -10.41 8.54
C VAL A 26 -4.97 -11.75 9.25
N ASN A 27 -5.24 -12.86 8.56
CA ASN A 27 -5.11 -14.21 9.11
C ASN A 27 -3.67 -14.57 9.49
N GLN A 28 -2.69 -14.04 8.75
CA GLN A 28 -1.26 -14.21 9.07
C GLN A 28 -0.80 -13.31 10.22
N GLY A 29 -1.61 -12.34 10.66
CA GLY A 29 -1.22 -11.34 11.64
C GLY A 29 -0.34 -10.24 11.07
N ASP A 30 -0.29 -10.10 9.75
CA ASP A 30 0.50 -9.08 9.04
C ASP A 30 -0.28 -7.77 8.83
N ALA A 31 -1.60 -7.79 9.02
CA ALA A 31 -2.44 -6.61 8.84
C ALA A 31 -3.58 -6.52 9.85
N GLU A 32 -3.93 -5.30 10.23
CA GLU A 32 -5.20 -4.96 10.88
C GLU A 32 -6.09 -4.22 9.89
N VAL A 33 -7.37 -4.59 9.86
CA VAL A 33 -8.37 -3.97 8.98
C VAL A 33 -9.48 -3.33 9.81
N LYS A 34 -9.78 -2.07 9.50
CA LYS A 34 -10.98 -1.38 9.95
C LYS A 34 -11.91 -1.09 8.81
N THR A 35 -13.12 -1.64 8.87
CA THR A 35 -14.19 -1.22 7.97
C THR A 35 -14.80 0.07 8.49
N LEU A 36 -14.73 1.11 7.68
CA LEU A 36 -15.36 2.40 7.97
C LEU A 36 -16.87 2.23 7.74
N GLN A 37 -17.63 2.21 8.82
CA GLN A 37 -19.09 2.15 8.77
C GLN A 37 -19.64 3.54 9.05
N GLU A 38 -20.39 4.10 8.11
CA GLU A 38 -21.10 5.35 8.35
C GLU A 38 -22.52 5.35 7.82
N LYS A 39 -23.39 6.05 8.56
CA LYS A 39 -24.77 6.33 8.19
C LYS A 39 -24.88 7.42 7.13
N TYR A 40 -23.82 8.20 6.91
CA TYR A 40 -23.80 9.38 6.04
C TYR A 40 -22.71 9.26 4.99
N GLU A 41 -23.00 9.71 3.77
CA GLU A 41 -22.00 9.82 2.71
C GLU A 41 -21.07 11.00 2.98
N ARG A 42 -19.75 10.77 2.89
CA ARG A 42 -18.73 11.81 2.92
C ARG A 42 -18.15 12.02 1.52
N PRO A 43 -17.73 13.24 1.18
CA PRO A 43 -16.85 13.45 0.03
C PRO A 43 -15.62 12.54 0.14
N PHE A 44 -15.14 12.00 -0.99
CA PHE A 44 -14.06 11.01 -0.99
C PHE A 44 -12.80 11.44 -0.22
N TYR A 45 -12.39 12.71 -0.34
CA TYR A 45 -11.22 13.23 0.39
C TYR A 45 -11.42 13.17 1.92
N GLY A 46 -12.66 13.16 2.38
CA GLY A 46 -12.98 13.11 3.81
C GLY A 46 -12.65 11.76 4.46
N TRP A 47 -12.41 10.70 3.68
CA TRP A 47 -11.92 9.43 4.23
C TRP A 47 -10.47 9.55 4.69
N GLN A 48 -9.63 10.31 3.96
CA GLN A 48 -8.24 10.57 4.35
C GLN A 48 -8.16 11.36 5.68
N LEU A 49 -9.17 12.19 5.98
CA LEU A 49 -9.28 12.90 7.26
C LEU A 49 -9.40 11.93 8.45
N ILE A 50 -10.00 10.74 8.29
CA ILE A 50 -10.21 9.77 9.39
C ILE A 50 -8.93 9.01 9.74
N GLU A 51 -7.95 9.00 8.85
CA GLU A 51 -6.74 8.20 9.01
C GLU A 51 -5.60 9.02 9.63
N ILE A 52 -5.46 10.30 9.25
CA ILE A 52 -4.21 11.05 9.45
C ILE A 52 -4.38 12.50 9.95
N GLN A 53 -5.48 13.20 9.66
CA GLN A 53 -5.34 14.64 9.39
C GLN A 53 -5.54 15.59 10.57
N VAL A 54 -4.70 16.63 10.64
CA VAL A 54 -5.12 17.98 11.06
C VAL A 54 -5.00 18.90 9.84
N GLU A 55 -6.08 19.56 9.43
CA GLU A 55 -6.00 20.63 8.42
C GLU A 55 -5.85 21.99 9.12
N ILE A 56 -4.71 22.66 8.89
CA ILE A 56 -4.49 24.03 9.34
C ILE A 56 -4.74 24.95 8.14
N SER A 57 -5.98 25.40 8.01
CA SER A 57 -6.35 26.42 7.01
C SER A 57 -6.53 27.78 7.69
N PRO A 58 -5.96 28.88 7.15
CA PRO A 58 -6.14 30.21 7.72
C PRO A 58 -7.60 30.72 7.65
N LYS A 59 -8.51 30.00 6.98
CA LYS A 59 -9.92 30.35 6.84
C LYS A 59 -10.89 29.29 7.38
N ALA A 60 -10.40 28.15 7.88
CA ALA A 60 -11.27 27.07 8.34
C ALA A 60 -10.84 26.55 9.70
N VAL A 61 -11.86 26.23 10.50
CA VAL A 61 -11.81 25.53 11.77
C VAL A 61 -10.80 24.37 11.71
N PHE A 62 -10.03 24.19 12.78
CA PHE A 62 -9.12 23.06 13.00
C PHE A 62 -9.92 21.76 12.83
N TYR A 63 -9.84 21.11 11.66
CA TYR A 63 -10.39 19.77 11.50
C TYR A 63 -9.35 18.80 12.04
N VAL A 64 -9.49 18.43 13.31
CA VAL A 64 -8.80 17.28 13.88
C VAL A 64 -9.49 16.04 13.35
N GLY A 65 -9.02 15.60 12.19
CA GLY A 65 -9.21 14.26 11.70
C GLY A 65 -8.67 13.23 12.71
N PHE A 66 -9.27 12.05 12.70
CA PHE A 66 -8.84 10.97 13.58
C PHE A 66 -7.42 10.56 13.17
N GLN A 67 -6.45 10.69 14.08
CA GLN A 67 -5.08 10.22 13.86
C GLN A 67 -4.99 8.71 14.15
N ASP A 68 -5.93 7.91 13.64
CA ASP A 68 -6.09 6.52 14.08
C ASP A 68 -4.85 5.68 13.73
N CYS A 69 -4.33 5.76 12.50
CA CYS A 69 -3.11 5.07 12.10
C CYS A 69 -1.88 5.51 12.92
N HIS A 70 -1.73 6.83 13.10
CA HIS A 70 -0.65 7.40 13.91
C HIS A 70 -0.71 6.90 15.35
N MET A 71 -1.86 7.07 16.02
CA MET A 71 -2.02 6.74 17.44
C MET A 71 -1.92 5.23 17.70
N ARG A 72 -2.37 4.39 16.77
CA ARG A 72 -2.24 2.93 16.86
C ARG A 72 -0.81 2.45 16.76
N SER A 73 -0.04 3.07 15.88
CA SER A 73 1.35 2.66 15.66
C SER A 73 2.29 3.13 16.78
N LYS A 74 1.88 4.10 17.61
CA LYS A 74 2.69 4.76 18.67
C LYS A 74 3.48 3.83 19.59
N TYR A 75 2.93 2.67 19.93
CA TYR A 75 3.59 1.70 20.80
C TYR A 75 3.72 0.30 20.18
N HIS A 76 3.40 0.20 18.88
CA HIS A 76 3.50 -1.04 18.13
C HIS A 76 4.70 -1.01 17.18
N SER A 77 4.98 0.15 16.58
CA SER A 77 5.99 0.31 15.55
C SER A 77 7.01 1.38 15.95
N LYS A 78 8.30 1.07 15.74
CA LYS A 78 9.37 2.07 15.91
C LYS A 78 9.33 3.14 14.81
N TRP A 79 9.04 2.70 13.58
CA TRP A 79 8.89 3.55 12.41
C TRP A 79 7.57 3.21 11.71
N THR A 80 6.84 4.23 11.27
CA THR A 80 5.55 4.11 10.59
C THR A 80 5.57 4.93 9.31
N ALA A 81 5.31 4.30 8.17
CA ALA A 81 5.17 4.97 6.88
C ALA A 81 3.70 5.26 6.59
N PHE A 82 3.40 6.49 6.15
CA PHE A 82 2.07 6.89 5.69
C PHE A 82 2.09 6.95 4.17
N ILE A 83 1.54 5.92 3.53
CA ILE A 83 1.56 5.75 2.08
C ILE A 83 0.23 5.19 1.56
N ASP A 84 -0.04 5.40 0.29
CA ASP A 84 -1.15 4.86 -0.46
C ASP A 84 -0.80 3.44 -0.98
N ILE A 85 -1.81 2.62 -1.24
CA ILE A 85 -1.64 1.17 -1.52
C ILE A 85 -0.90 0.88 -2.83
N ASP A 86 -1.01 1.79 -3.80
CA ASP A 86 -0.35 1.71 -5.08
C ASP A 86 1.06 2.31 -5.05
N GLU A 87 1.51 2.87 -3.92
CA GLU A 87 2.82 3.50 -3.80
C GLU A 87 3.90 2.51 -3.30
N ARG A 88 5.18 2.83 -3.58
CA ARG A 88 6.31 1.94 -3.27
C ARG A 88 7.55 2.70 -2.81
N ILE A 89 7.98 2.42 -1.59
CA ILE A 89 9.31 2.78 -1.10
C ILE A 89 10.32 1.73 -1.55
N HIS A 90 11.46 2.19 -2.06
CA HIS A 90 12.63 1.36 -2.36
C HIS A 90 13.92 2.16 -2.14
N THR A 91 14.97 1.44 -1.76
CA THR A 91 16.31 1.99 -1.66
C THR A 91 17.02 1.95 -3.01
N ASN A 92 17.72 3.03 -3.36
CA ASN A 92 18.54 3.13 -4.57
C ASN A 92 20.01 2.74 -4.30
N GLU A 93 20.43 2.71 -3.03
CA GLU A 93 21.74 2.23 -2.61
C GLU A 93 21.82 0.69 -2.75
N PRO A 94 22.81 0.13 -3.48
CA PRO A 94 22.88 -1.30 -3.79
C PRO A 94 23.14 -2.20 -2.57
N ASP A 95 23.80 -1.65 -1.54
CA ASP A 95 24.26 -2.40 -0.36
C ASP A 95 23.54 -2.02 0.94
N ARG A 96 22.45 -1.24 0.85
CA ARG A 96 21.67 -0.82 2.01
C ARG A 96 20.20 -1.05 1.78
N THR A 97 19.54 -1.47 2.86
CA THR A 97 18.09 -1.51 2.92
C THR A 97 17.53 -0.26 3.58
N LEU A 98 16.23 -0.02 3.42
CA LEU A 98 15.53 1.03 4.16
C LEU A 98 15.72 0.85 5.67
N ILE A 99 15.72 -0.40 6.17
CA ILE A 99 15.94 -0.70 7.59
C ILE A 99 17.34 -0.25 8.03
N ASP A 100 18.37 -0.44 7.20
CA ASP A 100 19.74 -0.02 7.51
C ASP A 100 19.84 1.51 7.61
N ILE A 101 19.15 2.21 6.72
CA ILE A 101 19.06 3.68 6.73
C ILE A 101 18.33 4.16 7.99
N LEU A 102 17.17 3.58 8.31
CA LEU A 102 16.41 3.90 9.51
C LEU A 102 17.22 3.62 10.78
N GLY A 103 17.98 2.52 10.82
CA GLY A 103 18.88 2.17 11.91
C GLY A 103 19.97 3.22 12.16
N HIS A 104 20.57 3.77 11.09
CA HIS A 104 21.56 4.86 11.22
C HIS A 104 20.96 6.15 11.78
N LEU A 105 19.69 6.43 11.49
CA LEU A 105 19.00 7.63 11.95
C LEU A 105 18.56 7.54 13.42
N ASP A 106 18.59 6.33 14.01
CA ASP A 106 18.10 6.11 15.37
C ASP A 106 18.87 6.89 16.45
N SER A 107 20.14 7.20 16.20
CA SER A 107 21.03 7.92 17.13
C SER A 107 20.99 9.44 16.97
N GLN A 108 20.17 9.96 16.04
CA GLN A 108 20.26 11.36 15.57
C GLN A 108 19.05 12.22 15.97
N ASN A 109 18.20 11.74 16.89
CA ASN A 109 16.94 12.39 17.30
C ASN A 109 16.03 12.74 16.10
N ILE A 110 15.93 11.84 15.12
CA ILE A 110 15.06 11.99 13.95
C ILE A 110 13.68 11.41 14.24
N ALA A 111 12.65 12.24 14.21
CA ALA A 111 11.26 11.81 14.42
C ALA A 111 10.50 11.66 13.10
N GLU A 112 10.94 12.34 12.04
CA GLU A 112 10.31 12.27 10.74
C GLU A 112 11.37 12.25 9.64
N ILE A 113 11.08 11.44 8.64
CA ILE A 113 11.77 11.38 7.36
C ILE A 113 10.76 11.71 6.28
N GLN A 114 11.05 12.74 5.49
CA GLN A 114 10.30 13.08 4.29
C GLN A 114 10.99 12.46 3.08
N LEU A 115 10.22 11.72 2.29
CA LEU A 115 10.69 11.05 1.07
C LEU A 115 10.25 11.83 -0.15
N ALA A 116 11.18 12.04 -1.09
CA ALA A 116 10.87 12.62 -2.38
C ALA A 116 9.95 11.68 -3.17
N HIS A 117 8.88 12.26 -3.68
CA HIS A 117 7.89 11.60 -4.50
C HIS A 117 8.36 11.57 -5.95
N LEU A 118 8.41 10.36 -6.50
CA LEU A 118 8.76 10.04 -7.88
C LEU A 118 7.48 9.56 -8.60
N LYS A 119 6.93 10.39 -9.49
CA LYS A 119 5.69 10.07 -10.21
C LYS A 119 6.01 9.06 -11.30
N VAL A 120 5.34 7.91 -11.29
CA VAL A 120 5.42 6.90 -12.34
C VAL A 120 4.18 7.01 -13.20
N ILE A 121 4.33 7.08 -14.53
CA ILE A 121 3.17 7.10 -15.44
C ILE A 121 2.54 5.71 -15.46
N LYS A 122 1.27 5.63 -15.06
CA LYS A 122 0.42 4.45 -15.23
C LYS A 122 -0.61 4.73 -16.31
N ASP A 123 -0.31 4.29 -17.53
CA ASP A 123 -1.07 4.52 -18.76
C ASP A 123 -1.80 3.28 -19.29
N GLY A 124 -2.01 2.28 -18.42
CA GLY A 124 -2.70 1.06 -18.78
C GLY A 124 -3.65 0.56 -17.71
N GLU A 125 -4.53 -0.33 -18.15
CA GLU A 125 -5.45 -1.05 -17.27
C GLU A 125 -4.71 -2.03 -16.35
N THR A 126 -5.29 -2.22 -15.17
CA THR A 126 -4.88 -3.26 -14.22
C THR A 126 -5.78 -4.48 -14.40
N PRO A 127 -5.25 -5.71 -14.38
CA PRO A 127 -6.08 -6.89 -14.46
C PRO A 127 -7.12 -6.96 -13.34
N ARG A 128 -8.38 -7.26 -13.69
CA ARG A 128 -9.47 -7.41 -12.70
C ARG A 128 -9.36 -8.68 -11.85
N LYS A 129 -8.68 -9.71 -12.35
CA LYS A 129 -8.54 -11.01 -11.69
C LYS A 129 -7.19 -11.63 -12.02
N TYR A 130 -6.71 -12.45 -11.09
CA TYR A 130 -5.58 -13.35 -11.27
C TYR A 130 -5.98 -14.49 -12.18
N ILE A 131 -5.22 -14.66 -13.27
CA ILE A 131 -5.43 -15.70 -14.28
C ILE A 131 -4.34 -16.77 -14.17
N GLY A 132 -3.10 -16.38 -13.87
CA GLY A 132 -1.97 -17.30 -13.76
C GLY A 132 -0.62 -16.59 -13.64
N LYS A 133 0.44 -17.36 -13.40
CA LYS A 133 1.81 -16.83 -13.16
C LYS A 133 2.30 -15.90 -14.27
N ASP A 134 2.06 -16.28 -15.52
CA ASP A 134 2.57 -15.54 -16.67
C ASP A 134 1.97 -14.12 -16.76
N GLN A 135 0.77 -13.93 -16.22
CA GLN A 135 0.15 -12.61 -16.10
C GLN A 135 0.95 -11.72 -15.15
N ILE A 136 1.39 -12.24 -14.00
CA ILE A 136 2.08 -11.44 -12.98
C ILE A 136 3.38 -10.85 -13.53
N SER A 137 4.17 -11.65 -14.26
CA SER A 137 5.43 -11.19 -14.86
C SER A 137 5.25 -10.02 -15.83
N ARG A 138 4.08 -9.89 -16.46
CA ARG A 138 3.73 -8.83 -17.40
C ARG A 138 3.01 -7.65 -16.75
N GLU A 139 2.18 -7.92 -15.74
CA GLU A 139 1.24 -6.94 -15.18
C GLU A 139 1.71 -6.31 -13.87
N LEU A 140 2.81 -6.81 -13.27
CA LEU A 140 3.37 -6.20 -12.08
C LEU A 140 3.84 -4.77 -12.38
N PHE A 141 3.29 -3.80 -11.63
CA PHE A 141 3.50 -2.36 -11.88
C PHE A 141 4.98 -1.97 -11.96
N SER A 142 5.82 -2.51 -11.07
CA SER A 142 7.25 -2.19 -11.03
C SER A 142 8.06 -2.68 -12.23
N ARG A 143 7.47 -3.54 -13.06
CA ARG A 143 8.05 -4.03 -14.32
C ARG A 143 7.42 -3.35 -15.52
N LYS A 144 6.11 -3.15 -15.48
CA LYS A 144 5.32 -2.58 -16.57
C LYS A 144 5.52 -1.08 -16.73
N TYR A 145 5.59 -0.35 -15.62
CA TYR A 145 5.69 1.10 -15.59
C TYR A 145 7.03 1.54 -15.02
N VAL A 146 7.90 2.03 -15.89
CA VAL A 146 9.30 2.40 -15.57
C VAL A 146 9.61 3.87 -15.84
N ASN A 147 8.75 4.58 -16.57
CA ASN A 147 8.95 5.99 -16.87
C ASN A 147 8.54 6.84 -15.67
N THR A 148 9.45 7.70 -15.24
CA THR A 148 9.27 8.55 -14.06
C THR A 148 9.55 10.02 -14.35
N SER A 149 8.84 10.90 -13.65
CA SER A 149 9.19 12.33 -13.58
C SER A 149 10.44 12.54 -12.72
N GLU A 150 10.95 13.78 -12.70
CA GLU A 150 11.92 14.18 -11.69
C GLU A 150 11.35 14.05 -10.25
N PRO A 151 12.19 13.73 -9.25
CA PRO A 151 11.79 13.69 -7.86
C PRO A 151 11.30 15.05 -7.36
N THR A 152 10.25 15.06 -6.53
CA THR A 152 9.73 16.29 -5.91
C THR A 152 9.32 16.06 -4.46
N PHE A 153 9.51 17.08 -3.62
CA PHE A 153 8.97 17.07 -2.24
C PHE A 153 7.54 17.61 -2.15
N GLN A 154 6.97 18.06 -3.27
CA GLN A 154 5.56 18.44 -3.36
C GLN A 154 4.69 17.17 -3.25
N ALA A 155 3.84 17.11 -2.21
CA ALA A 155 3.13 15.90 -1.82
C ALA A 155 4.08 14.72 -1.49
N SER A 156 5.19 15.03 -0.81
CA SER A 156 6.04 14.02 -0.17
C SER A 156 5.25 13.14 0.79
N LYS A 157 5.79 11.97 1.11
CA LYS A 157 5.26 11.10 2.15
C LYS A 157 6.24 11.02 3.31
N ALA A 158 5.70 10.75 4.49
CA ALA A 158 6.46 10.72 5.73
C ALA A 158 6.62 9.30 6.26
N VAL A 159 7.83 9.00 6.73
CA VAL A 159 8.11 7.88 7.64
C VAL A 159 8.44 8.49 8.99
N ILE A 160 7.66 8.16 10.01
CA ILE A 160 7.76 8.81 11.33
C ILE A 160 8.09 7.83 12.43
N ARG A 161 8.59 8.35 13.53
CA ARG A 161 8.55 7.71 14.85
C ARG A 161 7.26 8.10 15.54
N PRO A 162 6.27 7.21 15.62
CA PRO A 162 4.94 7.59 16.10
C PRO A 162 4.92 7.92 17.60
N ASP A 163 5.94 7.51 18.37
CA ASP A 163 6.11 7.93 19.76
C ASP A 163 6.68 9.34 19.93
N LYS A 164 7.28 9.91 18.88
CA LYS A 164 7.95 11.22 18.86
C LYS A 164 7.17 12.29 18.11
N VAL A 165 6.06 11.91 17.47
CA VAL A 165 5.16 12.82 16.80
C VAL A 165 3.90 13.01 17.65
N GLY A 166 3.49 14.27 17.82
CA GLY A 166 2.26 14.63 18.51
C GLY A 166 1.10 14.86 17.54
N ILE A 167 1.36 15.50 16.39
CA ILE A 167 0.35 15.83 15.40
C ILE A 167 0.90 15.55 14.00
N MET A 168 0.10 14.85 13.18
CA MET A 168 0.37 14.58 11.77
C MET A 168 -0.57 15.38 10.84
N SER A 169 0.00 15.85 9.73
CA SER A 169 -0.70 16.19 8.48
C SER A 169 -0.60 15.00 7.52
N ILE A 170 -1.33 15.04 6.40
CA ILE A 170 -1.34 13.96 5.39
C ILE A 170 0.08 13.65 4.88
N HIS A 171 0.92 14.67 4.74
CA HIS A 171 2.23 14.55 4.10
C HIS A 171 3.41 14.71 5.07
N TYR A 172 3.18 15.28 6.27
CA TYR A 172 4.27 15.60 7.20
C TYR A 172 3.82 15.76 8.66
N ALA A 173 4.77 15.68 9.59
CA ALA A 173 4.57 15.94 11.01
C ALA A 173 4.42 17.45 11.29
N VAL A 174 3.36 17.80 12.00
CA VAL A 174 3.06 19.20 12.39
C VAL A 174 3.68 19.53 13.75
N ALA A 175 3.66 18.58 14.68
CA ALA A 175 4.19 18.77 16.03
C ALA A 175 5.06 17.58 16.43
N LEU A 176 6.29 17.88 16.85
CA LEU A 176 7.29 16.92 17.32
C LEU A 176 7.53 17.06 18.82
N GLU A 177 7.98 15.99 19.46
CA GLU A 177 8.54 16.04 20.80
C GLU A 177 9.79 16.94 20.84
N TYR A 178 9.99 17.66 21.95
CA TYR A 178 11.12 18.58 22.10
C TYR A 178 12.47 17.89 21.86
N GLY A 179 13.34 18.51 21.06
CA GLY A 179 14.67 17.99 20.73
C GLY A 179 14.71 17.01 19.56
N TRP A 180 13.55 16.61 19.02
CA TRP A 180 13.45 15.80 17.81
C TRP A 180 13.29 16.67 16.56
N LYS A 181 13.73 16.15 15.41
CA LYS A 181 13.72 16.88 14.14
C LYS A 181 13.19 16.05 12.97
N SER A 182 12.69 16.75 11.96
CA SER A 182 12.38 16.21 10.64
C SER A 182 13.58 16.36 9.71
N VAL A 183 13.79 15.39 8.83
CA VAL A 183 14.79 15.46 7.76
C VAL A 183 14.20 15.03 6.44
N GLN A 184 14.72 15.59 5.35
CA GLN A 184 14.48 15.11 3.99
C GLN A 184 15.61 14.16 3.63
N LEU A 185 15.25 12.95 3.16
CA LEU A 185 16.24 12.05 2.57
C LEU A 185 16.44 12.39 1.10
N ASP A 186 17.67 12.22 0.64
CA ASP A 186 18.01 12.37 -0.77
C ASP A 186 17.27 11.29 -1.60
N SER A 187 16.71 11.70 -2.73
CA SER A 187 16.07 10.80 -3.68
C SER A 187 17.04 9.76 -4.24
N ASP A 188 18.35 10.06 -4.25
CA ASP A 188 19.40 9.13 -4.65
C ASP A 188 19.61 8.01 -3.62
N GLN A 189 19.17 8.20 -2.36
CA GLN A 189 19.22 7.18 -1.32
C GLN A 189 17.94 6.35 -1.28
N VAL A 190 16.80 7.03 -1.13
CA VAL A 190 15.49 6.39 -1.01
C VAL A 190 14.50 7.15 -1.87
N ALA A 191 13.88 6.44 -2.80
CA ALA A 191 12.86 7.02 -3.66
C ALA A 191 11.49 6.38 -3.37
N PHE A 192 10.49 7.24 -3.44
CA PHE A 192 9.11 6.87 -3.24
C PHE A 192 8.34 6.93 -4.57
N ARG A 193 8.02 5.77 -5.15
CA ARG A 193 7.31 5.68 -6.43
C ARG A 193 5.81 5.73 -6.22
N HIS A 194 5.15 6.69 -6.86
CA HIS A 194 3.69 6.80 -6.89
C HIS A 194 3.20 6.53 -8.31
N TYR A 195 2.43 5.46 -8.48
CA TYR A 195 1.93 5.02 -9.78
C TYR A 195 0.68 5.81 -10.17
N ARG A 196 0.89 6.98 -10.78
CA ARG A 196 -0.19 7.92 -11.08
C ARG A 196 -0.90 7.53 -12.38
N ASP A 197 -2.17 7.19 -12.23
CA ASP A 197 -3.06 6.85 -13.34
C ASP A 197 -3.36 8.07 -14.22
N VAL A 198 -3.20 7.93 -15.55
CA VAL A 198 -3.55 8.96 -16.55
C VAL A 198 -4.86 8.66 -17.29
N LEU A 199 -5.44 7.48 -17.10
CA LEU A 199 -6.66 7.04 -17.80
C LEU A 199 -7.93 7.32 -17.00
N HIS A 200 -7.90 7.03 -15.69
CA HIS A 200 -9.10 6.93 -14.85
C HIS A 200 -9.16 7.97 -13.72
N ARG A 201 -8.24 8.94 -13.70
CA ARG A 201 -8.31 10.02 -12.71
C ARG A 201 -9.56 10.87 -12.96
N VAL A 202 -10.15 11.32 -11.85
CA VAL A 202 -11.30 12.23 -11.86
C VAL A 202 -10.86 13.66 -12.19
N SER A 203 -9.61 14.02 -11.93
CA SER A 203 -9.05 15.35 -12.26
C SER A 203 -7.54 15.29 -12.54
N GLY A 204 -7.08 16.10 -13.50
CA GLY A 204 -5.66 16.23 -13.83
C GLY A 204 -5.07 14.96 -14.46
N ASN A 205 -5.71 14.46 -15.52
CA ASN A 205 -5.25 13.28 -16.27
C ASN A 205 -4.05 13.61 -17.16
N ASP A 206 -3.90 14.89 -17.49
CA ASP A 206 -2.82 15.54 -18.23
C ASP A 206 -1.58 15.86 -17.37
N TRP A 207 -1.53 15.38 -16.12
CA TRP A 207 -0.44 15.73 -15.19
C TRP A 207 0.97 15.41 -15.75
N ALA A 208 1.06 14.44 -16.67
CA ALA A 208 2.31 14.01 -17.28
C ALA A 208 2.74 14.87 -18.49
N GLU A 209 1.85 15.68 -19.08
CA GLU A 209 2.12 16.40 -20.33
C GLU A 209 3.21 17.47 -20.20
N ASN A 210 3.36 18.06 -19.01
CA ASN A 210 4.34 19.11 -18.72
C ASN A 210 5.57 18.62 -17.96
N GLU A 211 5.70 17.31 -17.77
CA GLU A 211 6.75 16.72 -16.96
C GLU A 211 7.82 16.09 -17.85
N THR A 212 9.09 16.25 -17.47
CA THR A 212 10.19 15.55 -18.15
C THR A 212 10.21 14.11 -17.66
N MET A 213 10.06 13.16 -18.58
CA MET A 213 10.04 11.74 -18.28
C MET A 213 11.36 11.08 -18.66
N SER A 214 11.86 10.22 -17.77
CA SER A 214 13.01 9.37 -18.03
C SER A 214 12.72 7.92 -17.65
N GLU A 215 13.38 6.99 -18.35
CA GLU A 215 13.29 5.57 -17.99
C GLU A 215 14.10 5.33 -16.72
N ASN A 216 13.42 4.87 -15.67
CA ASN A 216 14.03 4.61 -14.38
C ASN A 216 13.49 3.26 -13.85
N PRO A 217 13.99 2.11 -14.35
CA PRO A 217 13.53 0.81 -13.90
C PRO A 217 14.13 0.47 -12.52
N LEU A 218 13.35 -0.22 -11.68
CA LEU A 218 13.90 -0.83 -10.46
C LEU A 218 14.95 -1.88 -10.80
N THR A 219 15.93 -2.06 -9.91
CA THR A 219 17.00 -3.05 -10.08
C THR A 219 16.44 -4.46 -10.37
N ASN A 220 17.12 -5.20 -11.24
CA ASN A 220 16.67 -6.53 -11.65
C ASN A 220 16.57 -7.51 -10.47
N SER A 221 17.47 -7.41 -9.48
CA SER A 221 17.44 -8.22 -8.26
C SER A 221 16.16 -7.97 -7.46
N PHE A 222 15.83 -6.69 -7.21
CA PHE A 222 14.62 -6.29 -6.49
C PHE A 222 13.36 -6.74 -7.25
N ASN A 223 13.29 -6.45 -8.55
CA ASN A 223 12.13 -6.80 -9.37
C ASN A 223 11.90 -8.32 -9.43
N ARG A 224 12.98 -9.12 -9.50
CA ARG A 224 12.90 -10.58 -9.49
C ARG A 224 12.36 -11.11 -8.17
N GLU A 225 12.90 -10.64 -7.04
CA GLU A 225 12.44 -11.06 -5.71
C GLU A 225 10.98 -10.66 -5.48
N LEU A 226 10.63 -9.42 -5.82
CA LEU A 226 9.26 -8.92 -5.71
C LEU A 226 8.28 -9.77 -6.55
N THR A 227 8.64 -10.07 -7.80
CA THR A 227 7.79 -10.86 -8.70
C THR A 227 7.58 -12.26 -8.14
N LYS A 228 8.65 -12.88 -7.62
CA LYS A 228 8.58 -14.19 -6.97
C LYS A 228 7.61 -14.18 -5.79
N ARG A 229 7.78 -13.25 -4.85
CA ARG A 229 6.94 -13.14 -3.64
C ARG A 229 5.47 -12.86 -3.97
N VAL A 230 5.22 -11.94 -4.90
CA VAL A 230 3.86 -11.62 -5.37
C VAL A 230 3.23 -12.85 -6.03
N THR A 231 3.99 -13.58 -6.85
CA THR A 231 3.51 -14.82 -7.49
C THR A 231 3.13 -15.87 -6.46
N GLU A 232 4.01 -16.16 -5.50
CA GLU A 232 3.76 -17.14 -4.44
C GLU A 232 2.51 -16.78 -3.63
N LYS A 233 2.35 -15.50 -3.25
CA LYS A 233 1.18 -15.03 -2.48
C LYS A 233 -0.11 -15.09 -3.30
N LEU A 234 -0.11 -14.63 -4.56
CA LEU A 234 -1.31 -14.67 -5.41
C LEU A 234 -1.71 -16.11 -5.75
N GLU A 235 -0.75 -17.00 -5.98
CA GLU A 235 -1.05 -18.43 -6.12
C GLU A 235 -1.66 -19.01 -4.86
N PHE A 236 -1.07 -18.74 -3.71
CA PHE A 236 -1.57 -19.26 -2.44
C PHE A 236 -3.03 -18.84 -2.21
N VAL A 237 -3.32 -17.55 -2.44
CA VAL A 237 -4.65 -17.00 -2.17
C VAL A 237 -5.67 -17.39 -3.23
N TYR A 238 -5.34 -17.29 -4.52
CA TYR A 238 -6.33 -17.36 -5.60
C TYR A 238 -6.34 -18.68 -6.37
N ARG A 239 -5.29 -19.51 -6.29
CA ARG A 239 -5.28 -20.80 -6.97
C ARG A 239 -6.33 -21.71 -6.31
N LYS A 240 -7.39 -22.01 -7.06
CA LYS A 240 -8.34 -23.05 -6.65
C LYS A 240 -7.66 -24.41 -6.77
N VAL A 241 -7.64 -25.18 -5.69
CA VAL A 241 -7.25 -26.60 -5.72
C VAL A 241 -8.52 -27.39 -6.00
N PRO A 242 -8.63 -28.13 -7.13
CA PRO A 242 -9.77 -29.00 -7.37
C PRO A 242 -9.90 -29.99 -6.22
N VAL A 243 -11.08 -30.09 -5.62
CA VAL A 243 -11.32 -31.09 -4.58
C VAL A 243 -11.24 -32.46 -5.23
N ASN A 244 -10.50 -33.38 -4.62
CA ASN A 244 -10.58 -34.78 -5.04
C ASN A 244 -11.98 -35.29 -4.68
N CYS A 245 -12.85 -35.42 -5.67
CA CYS A 245 -14.23 -35.85 -5.45
C CYS A 245 -14.31 -37.22 -4.77
N SER A 246 -13.33 -38.08 -4.98
CA SER A 246 -13.23 -39.39 -4.34
C SER A 246 -12.98 -39.31 -2.83
N THR A 247 -12.55 -38.16 -2.30
CA THR A 247 -12.31 -37.98 -0.86
C THR A 247 -13.49 -37.35 -0.11
N ILE A 248 -14.58 -37.02 -0.81
CA ILE A 248 -15.81 -36.52 -0.18
C ILE A 248 -16.74 -37.71 0.07
N PRO A 249 -17.02 -38.10 1.33
CA PRO A 249 -17.97 -39.17 1.60
C PRO A 249 -19.37 -38.83 1.08
N ASP A 250 -19.95 -39.76 0.32
CA ASP A 250 -21.29 -39.65 -0.25
C ASP A 250 -22.36 -39.25 0.78
N ASP A 251 -22.24 -39.76 1.99
CA ASP A 251 -23.19 -39.52 3.09
C ASP A 251 -23.30 -38.04 3.47
N LEU A 252 -22.24 -37.23 3.29
CA LEU A 252 -22.26 -35.82 3.67
C LEU A 252 -23.27 -34.99 2.87
N TYR A 253 -23.44 -35.29 1.58
CA TYR A 253 -24.39 -34.58 0.74
C TYR A 253 -25.69 -35.36 0.55
N LYS A 254 -25.64 -36.71 0.51
CA LYS A 254 -26.85 -37.53 0.36
C LYS A 254 -27.75 -37.50 1.60
N SER A 255 -27.20 -37.47 2.82
CA SER A 255 -27.99 -37.52 4.07
C SER A 255 -28.94 -36.34 4.28
N ARG A 256 -28.68 -35.22 3.62
CA ARG A 256 -29.49 -34.00 3.68
C ARG A 256 -30.06 -33.59 2.32
N ALA A 257 -30.00 -34.47 1.32
CA ALA A 257 -30.40 -34.21 -0.06
C ALA A 257 -29.74 -32.94 -0.66
N PHE A 258 -28.50 -32.65 -0.27
CA PHE A 258 -27.72 -31.61 -0.92
C PHE A 258 -27.24 -32.08 -2.31
N PRO A 259 -27.14 -31.17 -3.30
CA PRO A 259 -26.56 -31.48 -4.59
C PRO A 259 -25.14 -32.02 -4.45
N ASN A 260 -24.74 -32.92 -5.36
CA ASN A 260 -23.38 -33.42 -5.40
C ASN A 260 -22.41 -32.23 -5.54
N PRO A 261 -21.54 -31.98 -4.56
CA PRO A 261 -20.66 -30.81 -4.57
C PRO A 261 -19.71 -30.84 -5.77
N CYS A 262 -19.41 -32.02 -6.31
CA CYS A 262 -18.56 -32.16 -7.49
C CYS A 262 -19.27 -31.93 -8.82
N GLU A 263 -20.60 -32.08 -8.89
CA GLU A 263 -21.37 -31.69 -10.08
C GLU A 263 -21.58 -30.17 -10.11
N LYS A 264 -21.91 -29.55 -8.97
CA LYS A 264 -22.09 -28.09 -8.88
C LYS A 264 -20.79 -27.30 -8.92
N MET A 265 -19.69 -27.83 -8.39
CA MET A 265 -18.41 -27.15 -8.53
C MET A 265 -18.06 -27.00 -10.01
N LEU A 266 -18.28 -28.04 -10.84
CA LEU A 266 -18.01 -28.00 -12.29
C LEU A 266 -18.78 -26.90 -13.05
N GLU A 267 -19.94 -26.46 -12.56
CA GLU A 267 -20.74 -25.37 -13.17
C GLU A 267 -20.28 -23.95 -12.80
N THR A 268 -19.42 -23.80 -11.79
CA THR A 268 -18.95 -22.49 -11.27
C THR A 268 -17.47 -22.21 -11.57
N TRP A 269 -16.89 -22.96 -12.51
CA TRP A 269 -15.58 -22.68 -13.12
C TRP A 269 -15.70 -21.75 -14.31
#